data_AF-A0A7J5ZGU9-F1
#
_entry.id   AF-A0A7J5ZGU9-F1
#
_cell.length_a   1.000
_cell.length_b   1.000
_cell.length_c   1.000
_cell.angle_alpha   90.00
_cell.angle_beta   90.00
_cell.angle_gamma   90.00
#
_symmetry.space_group_name_H-M   'P 1'
#
loop_
_entity.id
_entity.type
_entity.pdbx_description
1 polymer ?
#
loop_
_entity_poly.entity_id
_entity_poly.type
_entity_poly.pdbx_seq_one_letter_code
_entity_poly.pdbx_strand_id
1 'polypeptide(L)'
;METVNAGQMMSLAALQRQDPYINKLLDVTGQVALYNFNSKANEWEKTEIEGTLFVYARSATPHHGFTIMNRLSTENLVEPINKDLEFQLQDPFLLYRNGNFH
;
A
#
# COMPACT_ATOMS: atom_id res chain seq x y z
N MET A 1 -3.73 22.26 14.31
CA MET A 1 -3.70 22.48 12.85
C MET A 1 -2.43 21.81 12.36
N GLU A 2 -2.53 20.55 11.97
CA GLU A 2 -1.36 19.80 11.50
C GLU A 2 -0.91 20.41 10.17
N THR A 3 0.33 20.88 10.14
CA THR A 3 0.94 21.44 8.94
C THR A 3 1.06 20.33 7.91
N VAL A 4 0.22 20.37 6.88
CA VAL A 4 0.32 19.43 5.75
C VAL A 4 1.69 19.65 5.12
N ASN A 5 2.55 18.63 5.19
CA ASN A 5 3.89 18.68 4.62
C ASN A 5 3.78 18.82 3.09
N ALA A 6 4.54 19.73 2.48
CA ALA A 6 4.54 19.92 1.03
C ALA A 6 4.78 18.61 0.27
N GLY A 7 5.58 17.69 0.82
CA GLY A 7 5.78 16.35 0.27
C GLY A 7 4.50 15.51 0.24
N GLN A 8 3.66 15.58 1.28
CA GLN A 8 2.38 14.87 1.32
C GLN A 8 1.38 15.41 0.29
N MET A 9 1.38 16.73 0.05
CA MET A 9 0.52 17.32 -1.00
C MET A 9 0.93 16.86 -2.39
N MET A 10 2.23 16.80 -2.67
CA MET A 10 2.75 16.29 -3.94
C MET A 10 2.43 14.80 -4.13
N SER A 11 2.63 13.99 -3.09
CA SER A 11 2.27 12.56 -3.11
C SER A 11 0.77 12.35 -3.31
N LEU A 12 -0.08 13.10 -2.62
CA LEU A 12 -1.54 13.03 -2.79
C LEU A 12 -1.93 13.37 -4.23
N ALA A 13 -1.39 14.45 -4.81
CA ALA A 13 -1.67 14.82 -6.19
C ALA A 13 -1.21 13.75 -7.20
N ALA A 14 -0.07 13.09 -6.95
CA ALA A 14 0.40 11.99 -7.79
C ALA A 14 -0.53 10.78 -7.71
N LEU A 15 -0.98 10.41 -6.51
CA LEU A 15 -1.92 9.30 -6.30
C LEU A 15 -3.30 9.60 -6.90
N GLN A 16 -3.78 10.84 -6.80
CA GLN A 16 -5.04 11.28 -7.41
C GLN A 16 -5.03 11.23 -8.94
N ARG A 17 -3.86 11.36 -9.59
CA ARG A 17 -3.74 11.15 -11.04
C ARG A 17 -3.98 9.69 -11.45
N GLN A 18 -3.66 8.74 -10.56
CA GLN A 18 -3.89 7.31 -10.79
C GLN A 18 -5.31 6.90 -10.36
N ASP A 19 -5.80 7.43 -9.24
CA ASP A 19 -7.15 7.18 -8.74
C ASP A 19 -7.81 8.50 -8.25
N PRO A 20 -8.72 9.09 -9.05
CA PRO A 20 -9.42 10.33 -8.70
C PRO A 20 -10.29 10.24 -7.44
N TYR A 21 -10.62 9.04 -6.96
CA TYR A 21 -11.43 8.87 -5.76
C TYR A 21 -10.61 9.03 -4.47
N ILE A 22 -9.28 9.01 -4.54
CA ILE A 22 -8.43 9.26 -3.36
C ILE A 22 -8.62 10.70 -2.90
N ASN A 23 -9.08 10.87 -1.66
CA ASN A 23 -9.40 12.20 -1.11
C ASN A 23 -8.47 12.62 0.02
N LYS A 24 -7.79 11.68 0.69
CA LYS A 24 -6.96 11.97 1.85
C LYS A 24 -5.90 10.89 2.07
N LEU A 25 -4.67 11.31 2.37
CA LEU A 25 -3.66 10.43 2.96
C LEU A 25 -3.91 10.32 4.46
N LEU A 26 -4.00 9.08 4.95
CA LEU A 26 -4.20 8.78 6.36
C LEU A 26 -2.85 8.60 7.06
N ASP A 27 -1.91 7.92 6.41
CA ASP A 27 -0.57 7.71 6.93
C ASP A 27 0.45 7.48 5.81
N VAL A 28 1.74 7.68 6.12
CA VAL A 28 2.87 7.45 5.23
C VAL A 28 4.04 6.86 6.02
N THR A 29 4.60 5.76 5.54
CA THR A 29 5.77 5.15 6.17
C THR A 29 7.07 5.57 5.48
N GLY A 30 8.20 5.19 6.06
CA GLY A 30 9.49 5.22 5.37
C GLY A 30 9.58 4.17 4.25
N GLN A 31 10.75 3.55 4.12
CA GLN A 31 11.01 2.52 3.12
C GLN A 31 10.44 1.17 3.56
N VAL A 32 9.68 0.53 2.68
CA VAL A 32 9.18 -0.84 2.82
C VAL A 32 9.56 -1.67 1.60
N ALA A 33 9.68 -2.99 1.79
CA ALA A 33 9.91 -3.95 0.71
C ALA A 33 8.82 -5.04 0.77
N LEU A 34 8.26 -5.39 -0.39
CA LEU A 34 7.23 -6.42 -0.49
C LEU A 34 7.86 -7.80 -0.71
N TYR A 35 7.34 -8.79 0.00
CA TYR A 35 7.67 -10.19 -0.13
C TYR A 35 6.41 -11.00 -0.41
N ASN A 36 6.51 -12.00 -1.28
CA ASN A 36 5.44 -12.96 -1.52
C ASN A 36 5.79 -14.28 -0.87
N PHE A 37 4.81 -14.93 -0.24
CA PHE A 37 5.00 -16.26 0.31
C PHE A 37 4.73 -17.33 -0.75
N ASN A 38 5.74 -18.13 -1.07
CA ASN A 38 5.61 -19.28 -1.94
C ASN A 38 5.24 -20.52 -1.12
N SER A 39 3.97 -20.93 -1.21
CA SER A 39 3.47 -22.09 -0.47
C SER A 39 4.04 -23.44 -0.92
N LYS A 40 4.53 -23.55 -2.16
CA LYS A 40 5.12 -24.80 -2.69
C LYS A 40 6.53 -25.04 -2.15
N ALA A 41 7.33 -23.97 -2.10
CA ALA A 41 8.69 -24.00 -1.57
C ALA A 41 8.72 -23.72 -0.05
N ASN A 42 7.60 -23.27 0.53
CA ASN A 42 7.46 -22.87 1.93
C ASN A 42 8.48 -21.79 2.32
N GLU A 43 8.67 -20.80 1.45
CA GLU A 43 9.65 -19.73 1.62
C GLU A 43 9.08 -18.36 1.22
N TRP A 44 9.73 -17.30 1.70
CA TRP A 44 9.42 -15.93 1.32
C TRP A 44 10.34 -15.49 0.20
N GLU A 45 9.75 -15.02 -0.89
CA GLU A 45 10.47 -14.50 -2.06
C GLU A 45 10.39 -12.98 -2.07
N LYS A 46 11.56 -12.32 -2.19
CA LYS A 46 11.62 -10.86 -2.34
C LYS A 46 11.04 -10.49 -3.70
N THR A 47 10.18 -9.47 -3.73
CA THR A 47 9.68 -8.89 -4.99
C THR A 47 10.54 -7.70 -5.42
N GLU A 48 10.31 -7.21 -6.65
CA GLU A 48 10.91 -5.97 -7.15
C GLU A 48 10.16 -4.70 -6.71
N ILE A 49 9.28 -4.80 -5.71
CA ILE A 49 8.52 -3.67 -5.16
C ILE A 49 9.16 -3.22 -3.84
N GLU A 50 9.83 -2.08 -3.89
CA GLU A 50 10.48 -1.45 -2.74
C GLU A 50 10.31 0.07 -2.80
N GLY A 51 9.78 0.68 -1.75
CA GLY A 51 9.47 2.11 -1.79
C GLY A 51 8.70 2.62 -0.60
N THR A 52 7.88 3.65 -0.83
CA THR A 52 7.11 4.32 0.23
C THR A 52 5.70 3.76 0.29
N LEU A 53 5.24 3.33 1.48
CA LEU A 53 3.85 2.93 1.69
C LEU A 53 2.99 4.13 2.05
N PHE A 54 1.86 4.28 1.37
CA PHE A 54 0.81 5.25 1.68
C PHE A 54 -0.48 4.54 2.01
N VAL A 55 -1.12 4.94 3.11
CA VAL A 55 -2.48 4.55 3.46
C VAL A 55 -3.39 5.73 3.16
N TYR A 56 -4.52 5.49 2.47
CA TYR A 56 -5.39 6.55 2.01
C TYR A 56 -6.88 6.22 2.16
N ALA A 57 -7.69 7.27 2.20
CA ALA A 57 -9.14 7.22 2.13
C ALA A 57 -9.64 7.60 0.73
N ARG A 58 -10.76 6.99 0.33
CA ARG A 58 -11.42 7.15 -0.96
C ARG A 58 -12.87 7.59 -0.79
N SER A 59 -13.35 8.39 -1.74
CA SER A 59 -14.75 8.84 -1.81
C SER A 59 -15.70 7.78 -2.36
N ALA A 60 -15.18 6.67 -2.90
CA ALA A 60 -15.95 5.54 -3.42
C ALA A 60 -15.45 4.21 -2.83
N THR A 61 -16.30 3.19 -2.83
CA THR A 61 -15.95 1.83 -2.38
C THR A 61 -14.84 1.22 -3.25
N PRO A 62 -13.87 0.48 -2.68
CA PRO A 62 -13.53 0.41 -1.25
C PRO A 62 -13.04 1.77 -0.72
N HIS A 63 -13.54 2.17 0.45
CA HIS A 63 -13.30 3.50 1.03
C HIS A 63 -11.89 3.71 1.58
N HIS A 64 -11.09 2.64 1.67
CA HIS A 64 -9.73 2.68 2.13
C HIS A 64 -8.86 1.80 1.25
N GLY A 65 -7.58 2.13 1.16
CA GLY A 65 -6.59 1.35 0.45
C GLY A 65 -5.20 1.73 0.90
N PHE A 66 -4.23 0.93 0.50
CA PHE A 66 -2.84 1.30 0.59
C PHE A 66 -2.12 1.06 -0.74
N THR A 67 -0.99 1.72 -0.92
CA THR A 67 -0.12 1.55 -2.09
C THR A 67 1.32 1.60 -1.64
N ILE A 68 2.16 0.80 -2.29
CA ILE A 68 3.61 0.98 -2.23
C ILE A 68 4.01 1.64 -3.54
N MET A 69 4.39 2.92 -3.46
CA MET A 69 4.98 3.61 -4.61
C MET A 69 6.41 3.13 -4.78
N ASN A 70 6.62 2.33 -5.82
CA ASN A 70 7.89 1.68 -6.09
C ASN A 70 8.94 2.72 -6.52
N ARG A 71 10.17 2.56 -6.03
CA ARG A 71 11.32 3.39 -6.39
C ARG A 71 12.20 2.73 -7.45
N LEU A 72 12.04 1.43 -7.67
CA LEU A 72 12.84 0.63 -8.59
C LEU A 72 12.24 0.58 -9.99
N SER A 73 10.91 0.68 -10.10
CA SER A 73 10.19 0.67 -11.38
C SER A 73 8.93 1.53 -11.30
N THR A 74 8.18 1.61 -12.41
CA THR A 74 6.87 2.27 -12.47
C THR A 74 5.72 1.40 -11.96
N GLU A 75 6.00 0.14 -11.59
CA GLU A 75 4.99 -0.80 -11.12
C GLU A 75 4.82 -0.67 -9.60
N ASN A 76 3.68 -0.11 -9.20
CA ASN A 76 3.30 0.07 -7.80
C ASN A 76 2.43 -1.11 -7.32
N LEU A 77 2.50 -1.40 -6.03
CA LEU A 77 1.46 -2.20 -5.38
C LEU A 77 0.25 -1.28 -5.12
N VAL A 78 -0.96 -1.73 -5.43
CA VAL A 78 -2.21 -1.08 -5.02
C VAL A 78 -3.09 -2.15 -4.41
N GLU A 79 -3.39 -2.02 -3.11
CA GLU A 79 -4.19 -3.01 -2.40
C GLU A 79 -5.43 -2.32 -1.78
N PRO A 80 -6.64 -2.69 -2.24
CA PRO A 80 -7.87 -2.21 -1.63
C PRO A 80 -8.07 -2.82 -0.24
N ILE A 81 -8.43 -1.98 0.74
CA ILE A 81 -8.80 -2.48 2.07
C ILE A 81 -10.31 -2.79 2.05
N ASN A 82 -10.63 -4.08 1.98
CA ASN A 82 -11.97 -4.61 2.04
C ASN A 82 -12.11 -5.64 3.19
N LYS A 83 -13.29 -6.21 3.36
CA LYS A 83 -13.60 -7.17 4.44
C LYS A 83 -12.86 -8.51 4.31
N ASP A 84 -12.33 -8.82 3.14
CA ASP A 84 -11.65 -10.08 2.83
C ASP A 84 -10.13 -9.95 2.97
N LEU A 85 -9.65 -8.75 3.35
CA LEU A 85 -8.25 -8.47 3.63
C LEU A 85 -7.95 -8.77 5.11
N GLU A 86 -7.10 -9.76 5.34
CA GLU A 86 -6.65 -10.16 6.66
C GLU A 86 -5.24 -9.65 6.91
N PHE A 87 -4.97 -9.17 8.12
CA PHE A 87 -3.65 -8.71 8.54
C PHE A 87 -3.17 -9.48 9.77
N GLN A 88 -1.88 -9.77 9.79
CA GLN A 88 -1.18 -10.29 10.95
C GLN A 88 0.11 -9.49 11.16
N LEU A 89 0.23 -8.87 12.34
CA LEU A 89 1.47 -8.22 12.74
C LEU A 89 2.42 -9.25 13.35
N GLN A 90 3.60 -9.38 12.76
CA GLN A 90 4.72 -10.15 13.29
C GLN A 90 5.95 -9.26 13.26
N ASP A 91 6.11 -8.43 14.28
CA ASP A 91 7.18 -7.42 14.33
C ASP A 91 8.56 -8.00 13.94
N PRO A 92 9.30 -7.36 13.01
CA PRO A 92 9.04 -6.06 12.38
C PRO A 92 8.17 -6.10 11.10
N PHE A 93 7.53 -7.22 10.78
CA PHE A 93 6.80 -7.47 9.54
C PHE A 93 5.27 -7.34 9.71
N LEU A 94 4.62 -6.77 8.69
CA LEU A 94 3.17 -6.82 8.52
C LEU A 94 2.85 -7.84 7.42
N LEU A 95 2.22 -8.95 7.79
CA LEU A 95 1.73 -9.94 6.86
C LEU A 95 0.30 -9.56 6.49
N TYR A 96 -0.06 -9.75 5.22
CA TYR A 96 -1.43 -9.61 4.78
C TYR A 96 -1.80 -10.72 3.80
N ARG A 97 -3.08 -11.05 3.78
CA ARG A 97 -3.68 -11.96 2.81
C ARG A 97 -4.91 -11.30 2.22
N ASN A 98 -4.96 -11.19 0.91
CA ASN A 98 -6.16 -10.74 0.21
C ASN A 98 -7.06 -11.93 -0.18
N GLY A 99 -8.35 -11.67 -0.36
CA GLY A 99 -9.35 -12.66 -0.77
C GLY A 99 -9.22 -13.16 -2.21
N ASN A 100 -8.17 -12.80 -2.95
CA ASN A 100 -8.01 -13.13 -4.37
C ASN A 100 -7.57 -14.59 -4.62
N PHE A 101 -7.57 -15.45 -3.61
CA PHE A 101 -7.37 -16.89 -3.78
C PHE A 101 -8.71 -17.56 -4.13
N HIS A 102 -9.05 -17.54 -5.42
CA HIS A 102 -9.98 -18.48 -6.05
C HIS A 102 -9.22 -19.42 -6.97
#